data_AF-A0A8T5ZEZ8-F1
#
_entry.id   AF-A0A8T5ZEZ8-F1
#
_cell.length_a   1.000
_cell.length_b   1.000
_cell.length_c   1.000
_cell.angle_alpha   90.00
_cell.angle_beta   90.00
_cell.angle_gamma   90.00
#
_symmetry.space_group_name_H-M   'P 1'
#
loop_
_entity.id
_entity.type
_entity.pdbx_description
1 polymer ?
#
loop_
_entity_poly.entity_id
_entity_poly.type
_entity_poly.pdbx_seq_one_letter_code
_entity_poly.pdbx_strand_id
1 'polypeptide(L)'
;HLSFLANVYNQKAREFYHRYGVQLIDAAYEAHEEKGEVPVMITKHCLRFAFNLCPKQAKGNIKSWKATPMQLVNGDEVLTLKFDCRPCEMHVIGKIKNHILKMPLPGSVVASVSPDELLKTLPKRKG
;
A
#
# COMPACT_ATOMS: atom_id res chain seq x y z
N HIS A 1 -4.54 -18.48 3.29
CA HIS A 1 -3.78 -17.83 2.20
C HIS A 1 -3.64 -16.37 2.56
N LEU A 2 -2.43 -15.82 2.44
CA LEU A 2 -2.16 -14.39 2.57
C LEU A 2 -1.76 -13.86 1.19
N SER A 3 -2.49 -12.86 0.71
CA SER A 3 -2.14 -12.18 -0.55
C SER A 3 -1.05 -11.13 -0.34
N PHE A 4 -0.61 -10.48 -1.43
CA PHE A 4 0.37 -9.40 -1.40
C PHE A 4 -0.01 -8.26 -0.43
N LEU A 5 -1.31 -8.06 -0.16
CA LEU A 5 -1.83 -7.06 0.77
C LEU A 5 -1.38 -7.28 2.22
N ALA A 6 -0.95 -8.49 2.58
CA ALA A 6 -0.41 -8.79 3.90
C ALA A 6 1.03 -8.28 4.12
N ASN A 7 1.67 -7.74 3.08
CA ASN A 7 3.02 -7.17 3.12
C ASN A 7 4.06 -8.11 3.78
N VAL A 8 3.98 -9.41 3.48
CA VAL A 8 4.94 -10.40 3.98
C VAL A 8 6.16 -10.39 3.07
N TYR A 9 7.03 -9.40 3.29
CA TYR A 9 8.19 -9.14 2.42
C TYR A 9 9.43 -9.95 2.79
N ASN A 10 9.78 -10.02 4.08
CA ASN A 10 11.03 -10.65 4.52
C ASN A 10 10.85 -12.10 5.01
N GLN A 11 11.94 -12.86 4.98
CA GLN A 11 11.97 -14.28 5.33
C GLN A 11 11.49 -14.56 6.76
N LYS A 12 11.83 -13.72 7.74
CA LYS A 12 11.41 -13.89 9.15
C LYS A 12 9.89 -13.77 9.29
N ALA A 13 9.26 -12.84 8.57
CA ALA A 13 7.81 -12.71 8.56
C ALA A 13 7.13 -13.94 7.92
N ARG A 14 7.71 -14.46 6.83
CA ARG A 14 7.23 -15.69 6.19
C ARG A 14 7.28 -16.89 7.13
N GLU A 15 8.41 -17.09 7.81
CA GLU A 15 8.56 -18.15 8.83
C GLU A 15 7.56 -18.00 9.98
N PHE A 16 7.33 -16.77 10.44
CA PHE A 16 6.33 -16.48 11.46
C PHE A 16 4.94 -16.96 11.01
N TYR A 17 4.45 -16.55 9.84
CA TYR A 17 3.11 -16.93 9.37
C TYR A 17 2.97 -18.42 9.08
N HIS A 18 4.02 -19.07 8.55
CA HIS A 18 4.02 -20.52 8.37
C HIS A 18 3.88 -21.28 9.68
N ARG A 19 4.54 -20.82 10.76
CA ARG A 19 4.41 -21.43 12.09
C ARG A 19 2.97 -21.42 12.61
N TYR A 20 2.19 -20.41 12.25
CA TYR A 20 0.78 -20.29 12.63
C TYR A 20 -0.19 -20.90 11.60
N GLY A 21 0.29 -21.80 10.74
CA GLY A 21 -0.55 -22.62 9.86
C GLY A 21 -0.91 -21.96 8.52
N VAL A 22 -0.35 -20.80 8.20
CA VAL A 22 -0.52 -20.23 6.85
C VAL A 22 0.31 -21.03 5.85
N GLN A 23 -0.34 -21.65 4.87
CA GLN A 23 0.33 -22.49 3.88
C GLN A 23 0.78 -21.70 2.64
N LEU A 24 -0.10 -20.86 2.10
CA LEU A 24 0.15 -20.05 0.90
C LEU A 24 0.30 -18.58 1.30
N ILE A 25 1.44 -17.99 0.93
CA ILE A 25 1.76 -16.58 1.15
C ILE A 25 2.34 -16.04 -0.15
N ASP A 26 1.63 -15.12 -0.79
CA ASP A 26 2.07 -14.45 -2.01
C ASP A 26 3.23 -13.49 -1.70
N ALA A 27 4.01 -13.13 -2.71
CA ALA A 27 5.04 -12.10 -2.55
C ALA A 27 4.39 -10.74 -2.25
N ALA A 28 5.01 -9.97 -1.36
CA ALA A 28 4.60 -8.59 -1.13
C ALA A 28 4.78 -7.75 -2.40
N TYR A 29 4.03 -6.66 -2.53
CA TYR A 29 3.99 -5.84 -3.75
C TYR A 29 5.37 -5.30 -4.15
N GLU A 30 6.18 -4.94 -3.17
CA GLU A 30 7.54 -4.43 -3.29
C GLU A 30 8.52 -5.46 -3.87
N ALA A 31 8.15 -6.75 -3.92
CA ALA A 31 8.97 -7.82 -4.50
C ALA A 31 8.90 -7.86 -6.04
N HIS A 32 8.18 -6.93 -6.67
CA HIS A 32 8.06 -6.78 -8.14
C HIS A 32 7.36 -7.96 -8.86
N GLU A 33 6.68 -8.84 -8.13
CA GLU A 33 5.93 -9.96 -8.72
C GLU A 33 4.53 -9.55 -9.20
N GLU A 34 3.86 -8.62 -8.48
CA GLU A 34 2.56 -8.09 -8.86
C GLU A 34 2.72 -6.88 -9.80
N LYS A 35 2.39 -7.06 -11.08
CA LYS A 35 2.60 -6.07 -12.15
C LYS A 35 1.29 -5.47 -12.68
N GLY A 36 0.16 -5.96 -12.20
CA GLY A 36 -1.16 -5.49 -12.59
C GLY A 36 -1.53 -4.13 -12.00
N GLU A 37 -2.73 -3.67 -12.36
CA GLU A 37 -3.41 -2.60 -11.63
C GLU A 37 -4.12 -3.19 -10.41
N VAL A 38 -3.57 -2.92 -9.23
CA VAL A 38 -4.04 -3.50 -7.96
C VAL A 38 -4.21 -2.42 -6.89
N PRO A 39 -4.96 -2.69 -5.81
CA PRO A 39 -5.00 -1.80 -4.65
C PRO A 39 -3.61 -1.69 -4.00
N VAL A 40 -3.01 -0.51 -4.05
CA VAL A 40 -1.73 -0.21 -3.40
C VAL A 40 -1.92 0.48 -2.04
N MET A 41 -3.12 1.00 -1.79
CA MET A 41 -3.51 1.53 -0.49
C MET A 41 -5.01 1.31 -0.27
N ILE A 42 -5.36 0.81 0.91
CA ILE A 42 -6.75 0.65 1.35
C ILE A 42 -6.92 1.49 2.61
N THR A 43 -7.88 2.41 2.61
CA THR A 43 -8.11 3.32 3.73
C THR A 43 -9.59 3.45 4.08
N LYS A 44 -9.86 3.66 5.37
CA LYS A 44 -11.20 4.02 5.87
C LYS A 44 -11.53 5.50 5.65
N HIS A 45 -10.52 6.34 5.44
CA HIS A 45 -10.74 7.72 5.03
C HIS A 45 -11.36 7.71 3.63
N CYS A 46 -12.54 8.30 3.48
CA CYS A 46 -13.33 8.20 2.26
C CYS A 46 -13.61 9.59 1.68
N LEU A 47 -13.05 9.88 0.50
CA LEU A 47 -13.28 11.16 -0.17
C LEU A 47 -14.75 11.37 -0.56
N ARG A 48 -15.50 10.30 -0.85
CA ARG A 48 -16.96 10.43 -1.05
C ARG A 48 -17.64 10.96 0.21
N PHE A 49 -17.21 10.55 1.39
CA PHE A 49 -17.73 11.09 2.64
C PHE A 49 -17.31 12.55 2.80
N ALA A 50 -16.02 12.85 2.62
CA ALA A 50 -15.48 14.21 2.76
C ALA A 50 -16.17 15.24 1.82
N PHE A 51 -16.59 14.81 0.63
CA PHE A 51 -17.27 15.65 -0.35
C PHE A 51 -18.80 15.50 -0.36
N ASN A 52 -19.41 14.87 0.65
CA ASN A 52 -20.87 14.66 0.73
C ASN A 52 -21.47 13.85 -0.45
N LEU A 53 -20.67 13.00 -1.09
CA LEU A 53 -21.03 12.10 -2.19
C LEU A 53 -21.27 10.64 -1.73
N CYS A 54 -21.28 10.41 -0.41
CA CYS A 54 -21.40 9.07 0.17
C CYS A 54 -22.86 8.57 0.13
N PRO A 55 -23.13 7.40 -0.51
CA PRO A 55 -24.49 6.84 -0.56
C PRO A 55 -25.07 6.55 0.83
N LYS A 56 -24.23 6.22 1.81
CA LYS A 56 -24.66 5.91 3.18
C LYS A 56 -25.20 7.13 3.93
N GLN A 57 -24.78 8.34 3.55
CA GLN A 57 -25.25 9.59 4.17
C GLN A 57 -26.45 10.20 3.43
N ALA A 58 -26.64 9.83 2.16
CA ALA A 58 -27.73 10.33 1.34
C ALA A 58 -29.07 9.70 1.75
N LYS A 59 -29.81 10.37 2.64
CA LYS A 59 -31.22 10.05 2.89
C LYS A 59 -32.06 10.47 1.66
N GLY A 60 -32.23 9.51 0.73
CA GLY A 60 -33.35 9.47 -0.21
C GLY A 60 -33.39 10.52 -1.32
N ASN A 61 -32.37 10.62 -2.20
CA ASN A 61 -32.50 10.99 -3.63
C ASN A 61 -31.17 11.38 -4.33
N ILE A 62 -30.00 11.21 -3.71
CA ILE A 62 -28.75 11.42 -4.44
C ILE A 62 -28.54 10.23 -5.37
N LYS A 63 -28.51 10.47 -6.70
CA LYS A 63 -28.08 9.51 -7.73
C LYS A 63 -26.58 9.22 -7.61
N SER A 64 -26.10 8.82 -6.42
CA SER A 64 -24.69 8.57 -6.12
C SER A 64 -24.14 7.37 -6.90
N TRP A 65 -25.02 6.61 -7.58
CA TRP A 65 -24.66 5.56 -8.51
C TRP A 65 -23.91 6.09 -9.76
N LYS A 66 -24.08 7.37 -10.09
CA LYS A 66 -23.35 8.04 -11.20
C LYS A 66 -22.18 8.90 -10.71
N ALA A 67 -21.63 8.64 -9.52
CA ALA A 67 -20.42 9.34 -9.11
C ALA A 67 -19.30 9.03 -10.12
N THR A 68 -18.77 10.08 -10.74
CA THR A 68 -17.64 9.99 -11.67
C THR A 68 -16.47 9.30 -10.95
N PRO A 69 -15.70 8.44 -11.63
CA PRO A 69 -14.48 7.89 -11.07
C PRO A 69 -13.61 9.03 -10.52
N MET A 70 -13.22 8.94 -9.25
CA MET A 70 -12.29 9.91 -8.68
C MET A 70 -10.86 9.45 -8.94
N GLN A 71 -9.98 10.41 -9.14
CA GLN A 71 -8.56 10.16 -9.36
C GLN A 71 -7.74 11.06 -8.42
N LEU A 72 -6.61 10.54 -7.97
CA LEU A 72 -5.55 11.36 -7.36
C LEU A 72 -4.56 11.71 -8.46
N VAL A 73 -4.29 13.01 -8.61
CA VAL A 73 -3.35 13.52 -9.59
C VAL A 73 -2.14 14.09 -8.85
N ASN A 74 -0.95 13.61 -9.17
CA ASN A 74 0.32 14.09 -8.63
C ASN A 74 1.31 14.28 -9.77
N GLY A 75 1.43 15.50 -10.28
CA GLY A 75 2.17 15.77 -11.51
C GLY A 75 1.58 14.97 -12.68
N ASP A 76 2.43 14.18 -13.36
CA ASP A 76 2.03 13.31 -14.47
C ASP A 76 1.42 11.98 -14.03
N GLU A 77 1.29 11.75 -12.72
CA GLU A 77 0.69 10.52 -12.18
C GLU A 77 -0.80 10.68 -11.95
N VAL A 78 -1.56 9.71 -12.44
CA VAL A 78 -3.00 9.62 -12.21
C VAL A 78 -3.31 8.25 -11.61
N LEU A 79 -3.77 8.23 -10.36
CA LEU A 79 -4.17 7.02 -9.64
C LEU A 79 -5.69 6.98 -9.53
N THR A 80 -6.29 5.85 -9.89
CA THR A 80 -7.75 5.70 -9.84
C THR A 80 -8.21 5.29 -8.45
N LEU A 81 -9.29 5.90 -7.96
CA LEU A 81 -9.91 5.57 -6.68
C LEU A 81 -11.12 4.67 -6.89
N LYS A 82 -11.10 3.50 -6.25
CA LYS A 82 -12.27 2.61 -6.12
C LYS A 82 -12.86 2.74 -4.72
N PHE A 83 -14.18 2.68 -4.61
CA PHE A 83 -14.88 2.81 -3.34
C PHE A 83 -15.73 1.57 -3.10
N ASP A 84 -15.42 0.79 -2.07
CA ASP A 84 -16.31 -0.25 -1.58
C ASP A 84 -17.09 0.28 -0.38
N CYS A 85 -18.32 0.71 -0.65
CA CYS A 85 -19.18 1.24 0.37
C CYS A 85 -19.60 0.20 1.40
N ARG A 86 -19.55 -1.12 1.12
CA ARG A 86 -19.96 -2.15 2.09
C ARG A 86 -19.03 -2.16 3.32
N PRO A 87 -17.72 -2.46 3.21
CA PRO A 87 -16.76 -2.37 4.31
C PRO A 87 -16.33 -0.92 4.61
N CYS A 88 -16.85 0.07 3.85
CA CYS A 88 -16.51 1.48 3.97
C CYS A 88 -15.01 1.76 3.72
N GLU A 89 -14.55 1.36 2.53
CA GLU A 89 -13.15 1.47 2.13
C GLU A 89 -12.99 2.25 0.84
N MET A 90 -11.92 3.03 0.78
CA MET A 90 -11.41 3.65 -0.42
C MET A 90 -10.08 2.97 -0.78
N HIS A 91 -10.01 2.48 -2.01
CA HIS A 91 -8.85 1.77 -2.56
C HIS A 91 -8.18 2.69 -3.58
N VAL A 92 -6.90 2.98 -3.36
CA VAL A 92 -6.05 3.64 -4.35
C VAL A 92 -5.49 2.54 -5.26
N ILE A 93 -5.87 2.59 -6.54
CA ILE A 93 -5.42 1.62 -7.54
C ILE A 93 -4.19 2.18 -8.24
N GLY A 94 -3.14 1.38 -8.26
CA GLY A 94 -1.87 1.71 -8.89
C GLY A 94 -1.31 0.53 -9.66
N LYS A 95 -0.38 0.85 -10.57
CA LYS A 95 0.43 -0.11 -11.30
C LYS A 95 1.89 0.19 -11.07
N ILE A 96 2.70 -0.85 -10.91
CA ILE A 96 4.14 -0.67 -10.75
C ILE A 96 4.74 -0.01 -12.00
N LYS A 97 5.60 0.99 -11.78
CA LYS A 97 6.22 1.71 -12.88
C LYS A 97 7.41 0.94 -13.43
N ASN A 98 7.61 1.06 -14.75
CA ASN A 98 8.70 0.38 -15.44
C ASN A 98 10.09 0.73 -14.91
N HIS A 99 10.33 1.98 -14.46
CA HIS A 99 11.63 2.33 -13.89
C HIS A 99 11.85 1.72 -12.50
N ILE A 100 10.79 1.53 -11.70
CA ILE A 100 10.86 0.84 -10.40
C ILE A 100 11.23 -0.63 -10.59
N LEU A 101 10.68 -1.29 -11.62
CA LEU A 101 11.06 -2.66 -11.97
C LEU A 101 12.56 -2.82 -12.31
N LYS A 102 13.24 -1.74 -12.71
CA LYS A 102 14.68 -1.73 -12.98
C LYS A 102 15.52 -1.39 -11.74
N MET A 103 14.89 -0.94 -10.65
CA MET A 103 15.58 -0.66 -9.40
C MET A 103 15.82 -1.96 -8.61
N PRO A 104 16.87 -1.99 -7.77
CA PRO A 104 17.07 -3.09 -6.83
C PRO A 104 15.87 -3.25 -5.90
N LEU A 105 15.60 -4.49 -5.49
CA LEU A 105 14.56 -4.78 -4.52
C LEU A 105 14.87 -4.09 -3.19
N PRO A 106 13.85 -3.53 -2.49
CA PRO A 106 14.06 -2.96 -1.17
C PRO A 106 14.78 -3.94 -0.23
N GLY A 107 15.87 -3.50 0.39
CA GLY A 107 16.66 -4.35 1.29
C GLY A 107 17.56 -5.39 0.60
N SER A 108 17.62 -5.47 -0.74
CA SER A 108 18.58 -6.34 -1.43
C SER A 108 19.99 -5.76 -1.46
N VAL A 109 20.13 -4.44 -1.30
CA VAL A 109 21.42 -3.77 -1.16
C VAL A 109 21.83 -3.82 0.30
N VAL A 110 22.72 -4.76 0.63
CA VAL A 110 23.35 -4.80 1.95
C VAL A 110 24.42 -3.72 1.97
N ALA A 111 24.04 -2.50 2.36
CA ALA A 111 25.04 -1.56 2.86
C ALA A 111 25.53 -2.13 4.20
N SER A 112 26.71 -2.74 4.20
CA SER A 112 27.37 -3.12 5.44
C SER A 112 27.79 -1.84 6.15
N VAL A 113 26.92 -1.32 7.02
CA VAL A 113 27.31 -0.25 7.95
C VAL A 113 28.01 -0.91 9.12
N SER A 114 29.28 -0.57 9.34
CA SER A 114 30.02 -1.08 10.49
C SER A 114 29.41 -0.56 11.79
N PRO A 115 29.55 -1.29 12.92
CA PRO A 115 29.14 -0.78 14.24
C PRO A 115 29.76 0.59 14.56
N ASP A 116 31.01 0.83 14.13
CA ASP A 116 31.71 2.11 14.30
C ASP A 116 31.08 3.25 13.51
N GLU A 117 30.56 2.99 12.30
CA GLU A 117 29.84 3.99 11.51
C GLU A 117 28.47 4.30 12.11
N LEU A 118 27.77 3.30 12.64
CA LEU A 118 26.52 3.49 13.38
C LEU A 118 26.73 4.38 14.61
N LEU A 119 27.79 4.13 15.38
CA LEU A 119 28.11 4.93 16.57
C LEU A 119 28.37 6.41 16.25
N LYS A 120 28.92 6.73 15.08
CA LYS A 120 29.14 8.12 14.63
C LYS A 120 27.85 8.88 14.36
N THR A 121 26.73 8.20 14.12
CA THR A 121 25.42 8.84 13.86
C THR A 121 24.65 9.20 15.13
N LEU A 122 25.08 8.70 16.29
CA LEU A 122 24.40 8.97 17.55
C LEU A 122 24.66 10.42 18.01
N PRO A 123 23.62 11.14 18.49
CA PRO A 123 23.80 12.47 19.03
C PRO A 123 24.72 12.44 20.25
N LYS A 124 25.71 13.35 20.31
CA LYS A 124 26.58 13.49 21.49
C LYS A 124 25.73 13.84 22.70
N ARG A 125 25.80 13.02 23.76
CA ARG A 125 25.23 13.37 25.07
C ARG A 125 25.82 14.70 25.51
N LYS A 126 24.97 15.72 25.65
CA LYS A 126 25.32 16.95 26.37
C LYS A 126 25.45 16.58 27.85
N GLY A 127 26.66 16.72 28.38
CA GLY A 127 26.91 16.66 29.82
C GLY A 127 26.44 17.93 30.52
#